data_AF-A0A3S0E4S4-F1
#
_entry.id   AF-A0A3S0E4S4-F1
#
_cell.length_a   1.000
_cell.length_b   1.000
_cell.length_c   1.000
_cell.angle_alpha   90.00
_cell.angle_beta   90.00
_cell.angle_gamma   90.00
#
_symmetry.space_group_name_H-M   'P 1'
#
loop_
_entity.id
_entity.type
_entity.pdbx_description
1 polymer ?
#
loop_
_entity_poly.entity_id
_entity_poly.type
_entity_poly.pdbx_seq_one_letter_code
_entity_poly.pdbx_strand_id
1 'polypeptide(L)'
;MFVKGMLLALSGAALALASSSSYAFGEEGHSIIAEIAQRRLDAGAQAAVSRLLGASMSSVASWADDVRSERPQTYNWHFVDIPIGRPTYDPAVDCPDTGSGDCVVKELARLRSDLTCAPTADLRREALKFAIHFVGDVHQPLHTVLEKKGANGQKIAGKFHTPTCSDGCDVAQEYRNLHTMWDTGLIRFAYYDWGAYVEVLEQRILKDPAIQAQGHSIDPVEWALQTHATLNQVWSDTTQDVLTLDDEYYKKAMPVMDKQLALAGLHLAAFLNQAFATSSCKIAPQQNIGDLKIELKNYYTEVLENGSTRYEMEQAAVAQDAKKYLLEHLADNHPGKPAIVLDIDETSLNNLEQLKINDFGYIAKGSCTFKPHYACATEDWEKGEHATAVQATKQLFQVALENHVAVFFVTGRRDVGNEKAITKDNLKKAGYVGFTDLYLRPDGAQGGESVGAYKSSKRADIEAHGYRIVVNVGDQPSDLAGGHAEMGFQMPNPFYRIP
;
A
#
# COMPACT_ATOMS: atom_id res chain seq x y z
N MET A 1 50.32 21.03 42.23
CA MET A 1 50.45 20.11 41.08
C MET A 1 49.18 19.27 41.04
N PHE A 2 48.57 19.14 39.85
CA PHE A 2 47.26 18.54 39.55
C PHE A 2 46.01 19.43 39.75
N VAL A 3 45.77 20.25 38.72
CA VAL A 3 44.43 20.71 38.33
C VAL A 3 43.78 19.55 37.54
N LYS A 4 42.66 19.01 38.02
CA LYS A 4 41.80 18.10 37.23
C LYS A 4 40.52 18.86 36.89
N GLY A 5 40.33 19.11 35.60
CA GLY A 5 39.13 19.73 35.04
C GLY A 5 37.90 18.85 35.16
N MET A 6 36.77 19.47 35.51
CA MET A 6 35.43 18.92 35.36
C MET A 6 35.05 18.94 33.87
N LEU A 7 34.91 17.76 33.28
CA LEU A 7 34.11 17.55 32.07
C LEU A 7 32.72 17.07 32.52
N LEU A 8 31.72 17.94 32.42
CA LEU A 8 30.32 17.53 32.44
C LEU A 8 30.02 16.82 31.11
N ALA A 9 29.85 15.50 31.16
CA ALA A 9 29.20 14.76 30.09
C ALA A 9 27.68 14.83 30.31
N LEU A 10 26.99 15.67 29.54
CA LEU A 10 25.54 15.59 29.38
C LEU A 10 25.24 14.38 28.49
N SER A 11 24.91 13.25 29.10
CA SER A 11 24.29 12.12 28.40
C SER A 11 22.84 12.49 28.07
N GLY A 12 22.63 13.04 26.87
CA GLY A 12 21.30 13.12 26.27
C GLY A 12 20.79 11.73 25.95
N ALA A 13 19.83 11.24 26.74
CA ALA A 13 19.07 10.05 26.37
C ALA A 13 18.17 10.41 25.19
N ALA A 14 18.63 10.08 23.98
CA ALA A 14 17.79 10.05 22.80
C ALA A 14 16.76 8.92 23.00
N LEU A 15 15.52 9.28 23.34
CA LEU A 15 14.39 8.37 23.19
C LEU A 15 14.21 8.12 21.69
N ALA A 16 14.83 7.05 21.20
CA ALA A 16 14.45 6.47 19.92
C ALA A 16 13.02 5.97 20.06
N LEU A 17 12.07 6.72 19.50
CA LEU A 17 10.74 6.21 19.18
C LEU A 17 10.93 5.14 18.11
N ALA A 18 11.17 3.91 18.53
CA ALA A 18 11.08 2.75 17.66
C ALA A 18 9.61 2.61 17.27
N SER A 19 9.29 2.98 16.03
CA SER A 19 8.06 2.60 15.37
C SER A 19 7.97 1.07 15.43
N SER A 20 7.10 0.54 16.28
CA SER A 20 6.82 -0.89 16.32
C SER A 20 6.05 -1.26 15.06
N SER A 21 6.76 -1.83 14.09
CA SER A 21 6.18 -2.53 12.97
C SER A 21 5.27 -3.65 13.49
N SER A 22 3.98 -3.60 13.16
CA SER A 22 3.05 -4.71 13.36
C SER A 22 3.35 -5.75 12.29
N TYR A 23 4.18 -6.74 12.60
CA TYR A 23 4.45 -7.88 11.72
C TYR A 23 3.19 -8.74 11.60
N ALA A 24 3.06 -9.51 10.53
CA ALA A 24 2.05 -10.55 10.49
C ALA A 24 2.42 -11.71 11.43
N PHE A 25 2.01 -12.97 11.18
CA PHE A 25 2.65 -14.08 11.90
C PHE A 25 4.15 -13.81 11.99
N GLY A 26 4.74 -13.90 13.19
CA GLY A 26 6.14 -13.54 13.37
C GLY A 26 7.04 -14.41 12.49
N GLU A 27 8.32 -14.09 12.43
CA GLU A 27 9.32 -14.84 11.65
C GLU A 27 9.20 -16.36 11.84
N GLU A 28 8.97 -16.80 13.08
CA GLU A 28 8.78 -18.21 13.44
C GLU A 28 7.50 -18.81 12.84
N GLY A 29 6.37 -18.09 12.90
CA GLY A 29 5.10 -18.53 12.34
C GLY A 29 5.19 -18.72 10.83
N HIS A 30 5.77 -17.73 10.12
CA HIS A 30 6.01 -17.85 8.68
C HIS A 30 6.96 -19.00 8.32
N SER A 31 8.00 -19.21 9.11
CA SER A 31 8.94 -20.32 8.91
C SER A 31 8.28 -21.68 9.10
N ILE A 32 7.41 -21.84 10.12
CA ILE A 32 6.61 -23.06 10.34
C ILE A 32 5.72 -23.35 9.11
N ILE A 33 4.96 -22.36 8.66
CA ILE A 33 4.03 -22.48 7.53
C ILE A 33 4.77 -22.85 6.25
N ALA A 34 5.87 -22.15 5.97
CA ALA A 34 6.69 -22.38 4.79
C ALA A 34 7.36 -23.77 4.79
N GLU A 35 7.83 -24.25 5.94
CA GLU A 35 8.42 -25.58 6.10
C GLU A 35 7.38 -26.69 5.90
N ILE A 36 6.20 -26.57 6.51
CA ILE A 36 5.07 -27.50 6.32
C ILE A 36 4.69 -27.57 4.83
N ALA A 37 4.62 -26.41 4.16
CA ALA A 37 4.29 -26.35 2.75
C ALA A 37 5.37 -26.98 1.86
N GLN A 38 6.64 -26.67 2.10
CA GLN A 38 7.76 -27.16 1.31
C GLN A 38 7.86 -28.69 1.31
N ARG A 39 7.57 -29.33 2.45
CA ARG A 39 7.53 -30.80 2.58
C ARG A 39 6.41 -31.48 1.76
N ARG A 40 5.47 -30.70 1.22
CA ARG A 40 4.26 -31.17 0.52
C ARG A 40 4.17 -30.70 -0.92
N LEU A 41 5.24 -30.10 -1.45
CA LEU A 41 5.30 -29.75 -2.86
C LEU A 41 5.41 -31.01 -3.72
N ASP A 42 4.69 -31.03 -4.84
CA ASP A 42 4.92 -32.02 -5.88
C ASP A 42 6.27 -31.77 -6.58
N ALA A 43 6.72 -32.73 -7.38
CA ALA A 43 8.03 -32.64 -8.03
C ALA A 43 8.17 -31.41 -8.95
N GLY A 44 7.08 -30.96 -9.58
CA GLY A 44 7.06 -29.80 -10.47
C GLY A 44 7.19 -28.50 -9.69
N ALA A 45 6.38 -28.33 -8.66
CA ALA A 45 6.43 -27.18 -7.77
C ALA A 45 7.75 -27.11 -7.01
N GLN A 46 8.25 -28.23 -6.48
CA GLN A 46 9.55 -28.29 -5.79
C GLN A 46 10.69 -27.85 -6.73
N ALA A 47 10.69 -28.29 -7.99
CA ALA A 47 11.68 -27.87 -8.97
C ALA A 47 11.57 -26.39 -9.33
N ALA A 48 10.35 -25.85 -9.42
CA ALA A 48 10.12 -24.43 -9.67
C ALA A 48 10.59 -23.54 -8.50
N VAL A 49 10.20 -23.89 -7.28
CA VAL A 49 10.61 -23.21 -6.04
C VAL A 49 12.13 -23.23 -5.90
N SER A 50 12.76 -24.40 -6.08
CA SER A 50 14.22 -24.54 -5.99
C SER A 50 14.95 -23.66 -7.02
N ARG A 51 14.43 -23.57 -8.25
CA ARG A 51 14.99 -22.73 -9.32
C ARG A 51 14.81 -21.23 -9.04
N LEU A 52 13.67 -20.82 -8.49
CA LEU A 52 13.37 -19.41 -8.23
C LEU A 52 14.11 -18.88 -7.00
N LEU A 53 14.10 -19.61 -5.89
CA LEU A 53 14.66 -19.14 -4.62
C LEU A 53 16.15 -19.47 -4.45
N GLY A 54 16.57 -20.69 -4.81
CA GLY A 54 17.90 -21.18 -4.45
C GLY A 54 18.13 -21.38 -2.94
N ALA A 55 17.07 -21.31 -2.13
CA ALA A 55 17.07 -21.44 -0.67
C ALA A 55 15.79 -22.14 -0.19
N SER A 56 15.68 -22.44 1.12
CA SER A 56 14.42 -22.98 1.69
C SER A 56 13.33 -21.91 1.71
N MET A 57 12.07 -22.32 1.62
CA MET A 57 10.93 -21.39 1.72
C MET A 57 10.91 -20.72 3.11
N SER A 58 11.23 -21.46 4.17
CA SER A 58 11.34 -20.95 5.53
C SER A 58 12.32 -19.78 5.65
N SER A 59 13.48 -19.85 4.98
CA SER A 59 14.51 -18.79 5.04
C SER A 59 14.12 -17.46 4.39
N VAL A 60 13.04 -17.43 3.62
CA VAL A 60 12.54 -16.22 2.94
C VAL A 60 11.14 -15.82 3.38
N ALA A 61 10.54 -16.55 4.32
CA ALA A 61 9.11 -16.46 4.61
C ALA A 61 8.73 -15.14 5.30
N SER A 62 9.65 -14.50 6.03
CA SER A 62 9.47 -13.18 6.65
C SER A 62 9.78 -12.00 5.73
N TRP A 63 10.32 -12.24 4.53
CA TRP A 63 10.88 -11.17 3.69
C TRP A 63 9.87 -10.08 3.29
N ALA A 64 8.59 -10.41 3.12
CA ALA A 64 7.59 -9.41 2.72
C ALA A 64 7.43 -8.31 3.79
N ASP A 65 7.54 -8.67 5.07
CA ASP A 65 7.53 -7.71 6.17
C ASP A 65 8.81 -6.85 6.20
N ASP A 66 9.97 -7.42 5.86
CA ASP A 66 11.25 -6.67 5.83
C ASP A 66 11.20 -5.52 4.81
N VAL A 67 10.56 -5.72 3.65
CA VAL A 67 10.51 -4.73 2.57
C VAL A 67 9.31 -3.78 2.68
N ARG A 68 8.38 -4.02 3.59
CA ARG A 68 7.14 -3.25 3.71
C ARG A 68 7.38 -1.77 3.97
N SER A 69 8.38 -1.41 4.79
CA SER A 69 8.73 0.00 5.04
C SER A 69 9.36 0.69 3.82
N GLU A 70 10.02 -0.08 2.96
CA GLU A 70 10.60 0.42 1.70
C GLU A 70 9.55 0.50 0.59
N ARG A 71 8.40 -0.17 0.78
CA ARG A 71 7.34 -0.33 -0.22
C ARG A 71 5.96 -0.11 0.42
N PRO A 72 5.63 1.14 0.79
CA PRO A 72 4.39 1.45 1.49
C PRO A 72 3.13 0.99 0.72
N GLN A 73 3.21 0.86 -0.60
CA GLN A 73 2.12 0.32 -1.44
C GLN A 73 1.77 -1.15 -1.18
N THR A 74 2.60 -1.90 -0.42
CA THR A 74 2.33 -3.30 -0.06
C THR A 74 1.72 -3.44 1.32
N TYR A 75 1.55 -2.36 2.07
CA TYR A 75 1.14 -2.40 3.47
C TYR A 75 -0.19 -3.14 3.67
N ASN A 76 -1.21 -2.83 2.86
CA ASN A 76 -2.52 -3.48 2.97
C ASN A 76 -2.52 -4.93 2.46
N TRP A 77 -1.52 -5.37 1.69
CA TRP A 77 -1.46 -6.75 1.20
C TRP A 77 -1.27 -7.80 2.30
N HIS A 78 -0.99 -7.37 3.54
CA HIS A 78 -0.81 -8.25 4.68
C HIS A 78 -2.12 -8.62 5.40
N PHE A 79 -3.24 -7.96 5.13
CA PHE A 79 -4.47 -8.20 5.88
C PHE A 79 -5.72 -7.93 5.04
N VAL A 80 -6.89 -8.25 5.61
CA VAL A 80 -8.22 -7.89 5.09
C VAL A 80 -9.11 -7.48 6.26
N ASP A 81 -9.75 -6.32 6.18
CA ASP A 81 -10.48 -5.75 7.30
C ASP A 81 -11.96 -6.15 7.28
N ILE A 82 -12.29 -7.29 7.90
CA ILE A 82 -13.69 -7.77 8.03
C ILE A 82 -14.19 -7.46 9.45
N PRO A 83 -15.36 -6.82 9.65
CA PRO A 83 -15.92 -6.61 10.99
C PRO A 83 -16.21 -7.93 11.72
N ILE A 84 -15.94 -7.96 13.03
CA ILE A 84 -16.27 -9.09 13.91
C ILE A 84 -17.74 -9.45 13.76
N GLY A 85 -17.99 -10.76 13.61
CA GLY A 85 -19.34 -11.30 13.49
C GLY A 85 -19.96 -11.21 12.10
N ARG A 86 -19.34 -10.52 11.13
CA ARG A 86 -19.80 -10.55 9.73
C ARG A 86 -19.33 -11.85 9.06
N PRO A 87 -20.23 -12.71 8.54
CA PRO A 87 -19.86 -13.99 7.93
C PRO A 87 -19.53 -13.89 6.43
N THR A 88 -19.52 -12.69 5.88
CA THR A 88 -19.36 -12.42 4.44
C THR A 88 -18.21 -11.47 4.18
N TYR A 89 -17.63 -11.60 2.98
CA TYR A 89 -16.62 -10.72 2.42
C TYR A 89 -17.23 -9.92 1.27
N ASP A 90 -17.02 -8.60 1.28
CA ASP A 90 -17.37 -7.67 0.23
C ASP A 90 -16.09 -7.01 -0.30
N PRO A 91 -15.63 -7.34 -1.53
CA PRO A 91 -14.37 -6.82 -2.06
C PRO A 91 -14.35 -5.30 -2.24
N ALA A 92 -15.50 -4.63 -2.36
CA ALA A 92 -15.55 -3.18 -2.51
C ALA A 92 -15.34 -2.45 -1.17
N VAL A 93 -15.69 -3.10 -0.06
CA VAL A 93 -15.63 -2.51 1.30
C VAL A 93 -14.41 -2.99 2.06
N ASP A 94 -14.08 -4.27 1.96
CA ASP A 94 -13.08 -4.93 2.80
C ASP A 94 -11.70 -4.97 2.18
N CYS A 95 -11.64 -4.68 0.87
CA CYS A 95 -10.43 -4.71 0.07
C CYS A 95 -10.38 -3.55 -0.94
N PRO A 96 -10.63 -2.30 -0.51
CA PRO A 96 -10.67 -1.15 -1.41
C PRO A 96 -9.26 -0.84 -1.95
N ASP A 97 -9.17 -0.38 -3.20
CA ASP A 97 -7.88 0.00 -3.76
C ASP A 97 -7.42 1.33 -3.14
N THR A 98 -6.25 1.34 -2.50
CA THR A 98 -5.66 2.54 -1.88
C THR A 98 -4.22 2.76 -2.34
N GLY A 99 -3.64 3.93 -2.03
CA GLY A 99 -2.22 4.18 -2.25
C GLY A 99 -1.28 3.25 -1.46
N SER A 100 -1.79 2.54 -0.45
CA SER A 100 -1.06 1.57 0.38
C SER A 100 -1.33 0.10 0.00
N GLY A 101 -1.95 -0.14 -1.16
CA GLY A 101 -2.41 -1.46 -1.60
C GLY A 101 -3.90 -1.68 -1.30
N ASP A 102 -4.42 -2.85 -1.70
CA ASP A 102 -5.83 -3.20 -1.56
C ASP A 102 -6.13 -4.11 -0.36
N CYS A 103 -5.77 -5.40 -0.44
CA CYS A 103 -5.78 -6.35 0.67
C CYS A 103 -5.08 -7.67 0.29
N VAL A 104 -4.85 -8.53 1.28
CA VAL A 104 -4.25 -9.88 1.12
C VAL A 104 -5.02 -10.77 0.14
N VAL A 105 -6.36 -10.69 0.11
CA VAL A 105 -7.22 -11.55 -0.74
C VAL A 105 -7.03 -11.23 -2.23
N LYS A 106 -7.06 -9.94 -2.60
CA LYS A 106 -6.83 -9.52 -4.00
C LYS A 106 -5.38 -9.78 -4.41
N GLU A 107 -4.42 -9.56 -3.52
CA GLU A 107 -3.02 -9.82 -3.83
C GLU A 107 -2.74 -11.31 -4.07
N LEU A 108 -3.25 -12.21 -3.22
CA LEU A 108 -3.16 -13.65 -3.44
C LEU A 108 -3.80 -14.07 -4.78
N ALA A 109 -4.89 -13.41 -5.20
CA ALA A 109 -5.49 -13.66 -6.50
C ALA A 109 -4.57 -13.25 -7.68
N ARG A 110 -3.83 -12.13 -7.56
CA ARG A 110 -2.82 -11.70 -8.55
C ARG A 110 -1.61 -12.64 -8.57
N LEU A 111 -1.10 -13.00 -7.40
CA LEU A 111 0.08 -13.85 -7.26
C LEU A 111 -0.08 -15.24 -7.90
N ARG A 112 -1.30 -15.79 -7.94
CA ARG A 112 -1.60 -17.04 -8.68
C ARG A 112 -1.11 -17.00 -10.12
N SER A 113 -1.29 -15.86 -10.80
CA SER A 113 -0.81 -15.66 -12.16
C SER A 113 0.67 -15.31 -12.17
N ASP A 114 1.11 -14.38 -11.33
CA ASP A 114 2.48 -13.83 -11.39
C ASP A 114 3.57 -14.85 -11.07
N LEU A 115 3.27 -15.88 -10.27
CA LEU A 115 4.16 -17.03 -10.03
C LEU A 115 4.69 -17.67 -11.32
N THR A 116 3.89 -17.69 -12.39
CA THR A 116 4.29 -18.28 -13.69
C THR A 116 4.36 -17.27 -14.82
N CYS A 117 3.58 -16.19 -14.74
CA CYS A 117 3.36 -15.24 -15.83
C CYS A 117 4.18 -13.96 -15.73
N ALA A 118 4.73 -13.63 -14.56
CA ALA A 118 5.53 -12.40 -14.45
C ALA A 118 6.70 -12.42 -15.46
N PRO A 119 7.04 -11.27 -16.08
CA PRO A 119 7.84 -11.26 -17.30
C PRO A 119 9.30 -11.67 -17.07
N THR A 120 9.82 -11.50 -15.85
CA THR A 120 11.21 -11.82 -15.48
C THR A 120 11.28 -12.86 -14.37
N ALA A 121 12.42 -13.55 -14.28
CA ALA A 121 12.66 -14.51 -13.20
C ALA A 121 12.67 -13.85 -11.81
N ASP A 122 13.15 -12.60 -11.72
CA ASP A 122 13.18 -11.86 -10.45
C ASP A 122 11.77 -11.47 -9.98
N LEU A 123 10.87 -11.06 -10.89
CA LEU A 123 9.48 -10.79 -10.54
C LEU A 123 8.73 -12.07 -10.14
N ARG A 124 9.01 -13.21 -10.77
CA ARG A 124 8.46 -14.51 -10.33
C ARG A 124 9.00 -14.94 -8.97
N ARG A 125 10.30 -14.71 -8.71
CA ARG A 125 10.91 -14.96 -7.40
C ARG A 125 10.23 -14.10 -6.34
N GLU A 126 10.03 -12.82 -6.63
CA GLU A 126 9.35 -11.90 -5.73
C GLU A 126 7.90 -12.29 -5.46
N ALA A 127 7.14 -12.61 -6.52
CA ALA A 127 5.79 -13.15 -6.40
C ALA A 127 5.76 -14.42 -5.52
N LEU A 128 6.76 -15.30 -5.64
CA LEU A 128 6.88 -16.47 -4.78
C LEU A 128 7.12 -16.10 -3.31
N LYS A 129 8.00 -15.14 -3.03
CA LYS A 129 8.24 -14.69 -1.64
C LYS A 129 6.99 -14.05 -1.03
N PHE A 130 6.26 -13.23 -1.78
CA PHE A 130 4.99 -12.68 -1.34
C PHE A 130 3.93 -13.76 -1.11
N ALA A 131 3.79 -14.74 -2.02
CA ALA A 131 2.84 -15.83 -1.86
C ALA A 131 3.13 -16.69 -0.62
N ILE A 132 4.41 -16.97 -0.33
CA ILE A 132 4.83 -17.68 0.88
C ILE A 132 4.38 -16.95 2.14
N HIS A 133 4.54 -15.63 2.16
CA HIS A 133 4.18 -14.79 3.31
C HIS A 133 2.67 -14.62 3.46
N PHE A 134 2.00 -14.12 2.41
CA PHE A 134 0.59 -13.73 2.47
C PHE A 134 -0.39 -14.89 2.64
N VAL A 135 -0.04 -16.11 2.21
CA VAL A 135 -0.82 -17.29 2.60
C VAL A 135 -0.71 -17.53 4.10
N GLY A 136 0.40 -17.21 4.75
CA GLY A 136 0.50 -17.23 6.21
C GLY A 136 -0.39 -16.16 6.85
N ASP A 137 -0.31 -14.92 6.37
CA ASP A 137 -1.04 -13.78 6.93
C ASP A 137 -2.55 -14.02 6.96
N VAL A 138 -3.14 -14.48 5.85
CA VAL A 138 -4.59 -14.69 5.76
C VAL A 138 -5.10 -15.80 6.70
N HIS A 139 -4.20 -16.58 7.31
CA HIS A 139 -4.51 -17.59 8.33
C HIS A 139 -4.29 -17.10 9.76
N GLN A 140 -3.75 -15.90 9.97
CA GLN A 140 -3.68 -15.26 11.28
C GLN A 140 -5.06 -14.64 11.58
N PRO A 141 -5.80 -15.09 12.62
CA PRO A 141 -7.16 -14.60 12.89
C PRO A 141 -7.32 -13.07 12.95
N LEU A 142 -6.31 -12.36 13.46
CA LEU A 142 -6.32 -10.92 13.63
C LEU A 142 -5.85 -10.16 12.37
N HIS A 143 -5.46 -10.87 11.30
CA HIS A 143 -5.23 -10.31 9.97
C HIS A 143 -6.49 -10.28 9.12
N THR A 144 -7.59 -10.83 9.62
CA THR A 144 -8.88 -10.81 8.93
C THR A 144 -9.87 -9.89 9.62
N VAL A 145 -9.45 -9.01 10.53
CA VAL A 145 -10.35 -8.24 11.42
C VAL A 145 -10.14 -6.73 11.39
N LEU A 146 -11.24 -5.98 11.20
CA LEU A 146 -11.24 -4.52 11.16
C LEU A 146 -10.97 -3.89 12.54
N GLU A 147 -11.55 -4.46 13.60
CA GLU A 147 -11.64 -3.83 14.91
C GLU A 147 -10.27 -3.57 15.53
N LYS A 148 -10.10 -2.34 16.05
CA LYS A 148 -8.84 -1.85 16.64
C LYS A 148 -7.62 -2.09 15.72
N LYS A 149 -7.82 -2.04 14.39
CA LYS A 149 -6.78 -2.26 13.36
C LYS A 149 -6.15 -3.65 13.49
N GLY A 150 -6.94 -4.71 13.33
CA GLY A 150 -6.43 -6.06 13.57
C GLY A 150 -6.08 -6.33 15.03
N ALA A 151 -6.78 -5.73 16.00
CA ALA A 151 -6.42 -5.78 17.42
C ALA A 151 -5.06 -5.15 17.81
N ASN A 152 -4.39 -4.39 16.93
CA ASN A 152 -3.19 -3.65 17.29
C ASN A 152 -3.45 -2.61 18.39
N GLY A 153 -4.68 -2.09 18.48
CA GLY A 153 -5.13 -1.23 19.57
C GLY A 153 -5.65 -1.95 20.81
N GLN A 154 -5.71 -3.29 20.83
CA GLN A 154 -6.18 -4.06 21.99
C GLN A 154 -5.03 -4.28 22.97
N LYS A 155 -5.09 -3.58 24.12
CA LYS A 155 -4.13 -3.78 25.21
C LYS A 155 -4.37 -5.14 25.88
N ILE A 156 -3.29 -5.72 26.38
CA ILE A 156 -3.31 -7.01 27.08
C ILE A 156 -2.64 -6.91 28.44
N ALA A 157 -2.96 -7.82 29.34
CA ALA A 157 -2.31 -8.03 30.63
C ALA A 157 -2.48 -9.49 31.06
N GLY A 158 -1.66 -9.97 31.99
CA GLY A 158 -1.77 -11.33 32.52
C GLY A 158 -0.47 -12.10 32.47
N LYS A 159 -0.55 -13.41 32.70
CA LYS A 159 0.60 -14.29 32.75
C LYS A 159 0.29 -15.64 32.14
N PHE A 160 1.27 -16.20 31.43
CA PHE A 160 1.21 -17.59 30.98
C PHE A 160 2.23 -18.46 31.71
N HIS A 161 1.81 -19.68 32.04
CA HIS A 161 2.67 -20.77 32.48
C HIS A 161 2.71 -21.83 31.38
N THR A 162 3.81 -21.85 30.63
CA THR A 162 3.98 -22.71 29.46
C THR A 162 5.27 -23.51 29.54
N PRO A 163 5.50 -24.49 28.65
CA PRO A 163 6.76 -25.24 28.64
C PRO A 163 8.00 -24.35 28.47
N THR A 164 7.89 -23.23 27.76
CA THR A 164 8.98 -22.26 27.60
C THR A 164 8.99 -21.16 28.65
N CYS A 165 7.95 -21.10 29.49
CA CYS A 165 7.88 -20.17 30.60
C CYS A 165 7.23 -20.80 31.85
N SER A 166 8.01 -21.58 32.59
CA SER A 166 7.54 -22.28 33.80
C SER A 166 7.23 -21.36 34.98
N ASP A 167 7.91 -20.21 35.06
CA ASP A 167 7.86 -19.32 36.22
C ASP A 167 6.82 -18.19 36.10
N GLY A 168 6.03 -18.20 35.00
CA GLY A 168 4.96 -17.24 34.73
C GLY A 168 5.46 -15.96 34.06
N CYS A 169 5.35 -15.90 32.73
CA CYS A 169 5.81 -14.76 31.93
C CYS A 169 4.72 -13.70 31.84
N ASP A 170 5.08 -12.44 32.07
CA ASP A 170 4.16 -11.32 31.93
C ASP A 170 3.96 -11.01 30.44
N VAL A 171 2.73 -11.23 29.99
CA VAL A 171 2.37 -11.10 28.57
C VAL A 171 2.50 -9.67 28.06
N ALA A 172 2.23 -8.67 28.90
CA ALA A 172 2.23 -7.26 28.50
C ALA A 172 3.64 -6.67 28.46
N GLN A 173 4.52 -7.19 29.33
CA GLN A 173 5.94 -6.82 29.32
C GLN A 173 6.65 -7.34 28.08
N GLU A 174 6.28 -8.53 27.60
CA GLU A 174 6.90 -9.16 26.42
C GLU A 174 6.22 -8.75 25.11
N TYR A 175 4.89 -8.56 25.12
CA TYR A 175 4.09 -8.22 23.93
C TYR A 175 3.08 -7.12 24.26
N ARG A 176 3.04 -6.06 23.45
CA ARG A 176 2.35 -4.82 23.83
C ARG A 176 0.84 -4.85 23.59
N ASN A 177 0.38 -5.69 22.68
CA ASN A 177 -1.01 -5.76 22.26
C ASN A 177 -1.38 -7.19 21.84
N LEU A 178 -2.67 -7.43 21.62
CA LEU A 178 -3.17 -8.74 21.26
C LEU A 178 -2.66 -9.24 19.90
N HIS A 179 -2.48 -8.35 18.93
CA HIS A 179 -1.97 -8.70 17.60
C HIS A 179 -0.57 -9.34 17.70
N THR A 180 0.38 -8.63 18.29
CA THR A 180 1.77 -9.11 18.50
C THR A 180 1.84 -10.40 19.35
N MET A 181 0.89 -10.59 20.27
CA MET A 181 0.78 -11.84 21.03
C MET A 181 0.41 -13.03 20.12
N TRP A 182 -0.50 -12.84 19.16
CA TRP A 182 -0.88 -13.88 18.21
C TRP A 182 0.18 -14.13 17.15
N ASP A 183 0.80 -13.06 16.67
CA ASP A 183 1.86 -13.16 15.67
C ASP A 183 3.05 -13.96 16.19
N THR A 184 3.50 -13.64 17.40
CA THR A 184 4.81 -14.10 17.91
C THR A 184 4.70 -14.77 19.27
N GLY A 185 3.96 -14.17 20.20
CA GLY A 185 3.98 -14.58 21.61
C GLY A 185 3.49 -15.99 21.87
N LEU A 186 2.31 -16.37 21.37
CA LEU A 186 1.76 -17.71 21.54
C LEU A 186 2.69 -18.80 20.98
N ILE A 187 3.34 -18.53 19.85
CA ILE A 187 4.27 -19.46 19.20
C ILE A 187 5.52 -19.67 20.07
N ARG A 188 6.15 -18.57 20.52
CA ARG A 188 7.34 -18.62 21.39
C ARG A 188 7.05 -19.18 22.77
N PHE A 189 5.85 -18.95 23.29
CA PHE A 189 5.42 -19.56 24.55
C PHE A 189 5.13 -21.05 24.42
N ALA A 190 4.83 -21.55 23.23
CA ALA A 190 4.61 -22.97 22.98
C ALA A 190 5.94 -23.74 22.81
N TYR A 191 6.89 -23.20 22.02
CA TYR A 191 8.14 -23.89 21.67
C TYR A 191 9.33 -22.92 21.56
N TYR A 192 10.51 -23.37 22.03
CA TYR A 192 11.77 -22.62 21.92
C TYR A 192 12.34 -22.60 20.48
N ASP A 193 12.07 -23.67 19.73
CA ASP A 193 12.54 -23.87 18.37
C ASP A 193 11.32 -24.09 17.47
N TRP A 194 11.18 -23.26 16.45
CA TRP A 194 10.02 -23.32 15.55
C TRP A 194 10.00 -24.63 14.74
N GLY A 195 11.16 -25.23 14.43
CA GLY A 195 11.26 -26.52 13.76
C GLY A 195 10.74 -27.66 14.63
N ALA A 196 10.95 -27.60 15.94
CA ALA A 196 10.31 -28.55 16.87
C ALA A 196 8.78 -28.42 16.83
N TYR A 197 8.24 -27.22 16.65
CA TYR A 197 6.81 -27.01 16.50
C TYR A 197 6.28 -27.63 15.20
N VAL A 198 7.01 -27.50 14.08
CA VAL A 198 6.67 -28.20 12.83
C VAL A 198 6.51 -29.70 13.07
N GLU A 199 7.46 -30.34 13.76
CA GLU A 199 7.38 -31.78 14.05
C GLU A 199 6.16 -32.16 14.90
N VAL A 200 5.74 -31.31 15.84
CA VAL A 200 4.52 -31.56 16.62
C VAL A 200 3.27 -31.46 15.73
N LEU A 201 3.18 -30.43 14.89
CA LEU A 201 2.07 -30.26 13.96
C LEU A 201 1.99 -31.44 12.98
N GLU A 202 3.14 -31.90 12.44
CA GLU A 202 3.26 -33.06 11.57
C GLU A 202 2.75 -34.35 12.22
N GLN A 203 3.08 -34.55 13.50
CA GLN A 203 2.75 -35.78 14.20
C GLN A 203 1.31 -35.83 14.70
N ARG A 204 0.68 -34.67 14.96
CA ARG A 204 -0.63 -34.57 15.62
C ARG A 204 -1.70 -33.97 14.72
N ILE A 205 -1.51 -32.74 14.29
CA ILE A 205 -2.57 -31.91 13.66
C ILE A 205 -2.72 -32.26 12.18
N LEU A 206 -1.61 -32.39 11.45
CA LEU A 206 -1.58 -32.66 10.01
C LEU A 206 -2.00 -34.09 9.65
N LYS A 207 -2.17 -34.98 10.64
CA LYS A 207 -2.73 -36.34 10.46
C LYS A 207 -4.25 -36.39 10.62
N ASP A 208 -4.88 -35.34 11.12
CA ASP A 208 -6.34 -35.29 11.24
C ASP A 208 -6.98 -35.22 9.84
N PRO A 209 -7.82 -36.20 9.45
CA PRO A 209 -8.50 -36.19 8.16
C PRO A 209 -9.34 -34.94 7.90
N ALA A 210 -9.91 -34.33 8.94
CA ALA A 210 -10.69 -33.11 8.81
C ALA A 210 -9.81 -31.91 8.43
N ILE A 211 -8.59 -31.84 8.95
CA ILE A 211 -7.59 -30.82 8.60
C ILE A 211 -7.09 -31.04 7.18
N GLN A 212 -6.77 -32.29 6.81
CA GLN A 212 -6.36 -32.63 5.45
C GLN A 212 -7.43 -32.28 4.41
N ALA A 213 -8.70 -32.58 4.70
CA ALA A 213 -9.82 -32.28 3.81
C ALA A 213 -10.01 -30.78 3.58
N GLN A 214 -9.83 -29.95 4.62
CA GLN A 214 -9.86 -28.49 4.50
C GLN A 214 -8.68 -27.97 3.68
N GLY A 215 -7.49 -28.53 3.86
CA GLY A 215 -6.24 -28.09 3.23
C GLY A 215 -6.14 -28.21 1.70
N HIS A 216 -7.19 -28.64 1.01
CA HIS A 216 -7.23 -28.72 -0.46
C HIS A 216 -7.77 -27.44 -1.12
N SER A 217 -8.42 -26.55 -0.37
CA SER A 217 -8.89 -25.30 -0.95
C SER A 217 -7.71 -24.44 -1.39
N ILE A 218 -7.92 -23.72 -2.47
CA ILE A 218 -6.98 -22.75 -3.01
C ILE A 218 -7.51 -21.32 -2.88
N ASP A 219 -8.80 -21.13 -2.55
CA ASP A 219 -9.52 -19.87 -2.66
C ASP A 219 -9.21 -18.93 -1.48
N PRO A 220 -8.53 -17.78 -1.72
CA PRO A 220 -8.21 -16.83 -0.65
C PRO A 220 -9.43 -16.25 0.06
N VAL A 221 -10.59 -16.14 -0.61
CA VAL A 221 -11.83 -15.67 0.03
C VAL A 221 -12.31 -16.69 1.04
N GLU A 222 -12.28 -17.98 0.69
CA GLU A 222 -12.65 -19.07 1.59
C GLU A 222 -11.73 -19.11 2.81
N TRP A 223 -10.41 -18.99 2.60
CA TRP A 223 -9.43 -18.96 3.69
C TRP A 223 -9.68 -17.78 4.64
N ALA A 224 -9.83 -16.57 4.10
CA ALA A 224 -10.09 -15.38 4.91
C ALA A 224 -11.36 -15.54 5.76
N LEU A 225 -12.45 -16.06 5.19
CA LEU A 225 -13.70 -16.26 5.92
C LEU A 225 -13.62 -17.39 6.95
N GLN A 226 -12.92 -18.47 6.65
CA GLN A 226 -12.69 -19.56 7.61
C GLN A 226 -11.84 -19.09 8.80
N THR A 227 -10.79 -18.32 8.53
CA THR A 227 -9.95 -17.69 9.54
C THR A 227 -10.73 -16.69 10.38
N HIS A 228 -11.48 -15.80 9.73
CA HIS A 228 -12.33 -14.80 10.40
C HIS A 228 -13.35 -15.43 11.35
N ALA A 229 -13.96 -16.56 10.94
CA ALA A 229 -14.91 -17.29 11.77
C ALA A 229 -14.32 -17.81 13.10
N THR A 230 -12.98 -17.91 13.21
CA THR A 230 -12.32 -18.31 14.46
C THR A 230 -12.27 -17.20 15.50
N LEU A 231 -12.56 -15.94 15.16
CA LEU A 231 -12.48 -14.81 16.08
C LEU A 231 -13.34 -14.96 17.33
N ASN A 232 -14.45 -15.69 17.26
CA ASN A 232 -15.26 -15.98 18.45
C ASN A 232 -14.50 -16.74 19.56
N GLN A 233 -13.44 -17.47 19.20
CA GLN A 233 -12.55 -18.20 20.11
C GLN A 233 -11.30 -17.42 20.47
N VAL A 234 -10.94 -16.41 19.66
CA VAL A 234 -9.72 -15.61 19.77
C VAL A 234 -9.98 -14.30 20.50
N TRP A 235 -10.91 -13.51 20.00
CA TRP A 235 -11.22 -12.17 20.46
C TRP A 235 -12.56 -11.69 19.88
N SER A 236 -13.60 -11.69 20.71
CA SER A 236 -14.96 -11.27 20.33
C SER A 236 -15.51 -10.13 21.17
N ASP A 237 -15.01 -9.93 22.40
CA ASP A 237 -15.38 -8.83 23.27
C ASP A 237 -14.41 -7.64 23.10
N THR A 238 -14.83 -6.66 22.29
CA THR A 238 -14.06 -5.45 22.03
C THR A 238 -14.26 -4.36 23.08
N THR A 239 -15.19 -4.56 24.02
CA THR A 239 -15.55 -3.57 25.06
C THR A 239 -14.50 -3.48 26.17
N GLN A 240 -13.61 -4.47 26.26
CA GLN A 240 -12.54 -4.49 27.26
C GLN A 240 -11.40 -3.55 26.86
N ASP A 241 -11.13 -2.58 27.73
CA ASP A 241 -9.98 -1.66 27.59
C ASP A 241 -8.63 -2.40 27.67
N VAL A 242 -8.55 -3.40 28.55
CA VAL A 242 -7.40 -4.30 28.71
C VAL A 242 -7.93 -5.74 28.77
N LEU A 243 -7.49 -6.57 27.84
CA LEU A 243 -7.85 -7.99 27.76
C LEU A 243 -6.91 -8.80 28.64
N THR A 244 -7.45 -9.59 29.56
CA THR A 244 -6.62 -10.49 30.39
C THR A 244 -6.32 -11.77 29.63
N LEU A 245 -5.03 -12.04 29.41
CA LEU A 245 -4.53 -13.29 28.82
C LEU A 245 -3.87 -14.11 29.93
N ASP A 246 -4.56 -15.16 30.35
CA ASP A 246 -4.10 -16.12 31.36
C ASP A 246 -4.01 -17.54 30.77
N ASP A 247 -3.70 -18.52 31.62
CA ASP A 247 -3.59 -19.93 31.20
C ASP A 247 -4.90 -20.47 30.57
N GLU A 248 -6.07 -19.92 30.93
CA GLU A 248 -7.35 -20.31 30.34
C GLU A 248 -7.53 -19.72 28.94
N TYR A 249 -7.07 -18.48 28.71
CA TYR A 249 -6.96 -17.94 27.36
C TYR A 249 -6.01 -18.79 26.52
N TYR A 250 -4.82 -19.09 27.03
CA TYR A 250 -3.81 -19.88 26.32
C TYR A 250 -4.36 -21.26 25.89
N LYS A 251 -5.03 -21.98 26.80
CA LYS A 251 -5.66 -23.29 26.50
C LYS A 251 -6.70 -23.22 25.38
N LYS A 252 -7.39 -22.09 25.22
CA LYS A 252 -8.40 -21.88 24.15
C LYS A 252 -7.77 -21.42 22.84
N ALA A 253 -6.74 -20.58 22.91
CA ALA A 253 -6.07 -20.00 21.75
C ALA A 253 -5.19 -21.03 21.02
N MET A 254 -4.46 -21.88 21.75
CA MET A 254 -3.50 -22.80 21.13
C MET A 254 -4.10 -23.81 20.15
N PRO A 255 -5.27 -24.43 20.39
CA PRO A 255 -5.91 -25.27 19.38
C PRO A 255 -6.25 -24.54 18.08
N VAL A 256 -6.59 -23.24 18.16
CA VAL A 256 -6.83 -22.40 16.97
C VAL A 256 -5.51 -22.09 16.28
N MET A 257 -4.46 -21.72 17.03
CA MET A 257 -3.11 -21.48 16.52
C MET A 257 -2.56 -22.70 15.76
N ASP A 258 -2.57 -23.86 16.40
CA ASP A 258 -2.14 -25.14 15.83
C ASP A 258 -2.87 -25.45 14.51
N LYS A 259 -4.19 -25.24 14.50
CA LYS A 259 -5.02 -25.46 13.32
C LYS A 259 -4.68 -24.47 12.20
N GLN A 260 -4.50 -23.19 12.51
CA GLN A 260 -4.20 -22.16 11.51
C GLN A 260 -2.82 -22.35 10.88
N LEU A 261 -1.78 -22.64 11.67
CA LEU A 261 -0.44 -22.94 11.15
C LEU A 261 -0.46 -24.17 10.23
N ALA A 262 -1.20 -25.23 10.61
CA ALA A 262 -1.34 -26.43 9.79
C ALA A 262 -2.10 -26.16 8.49
N LEU A 263 -3.24 -25.46 8.55
CA LEU A 263 -4.04 -25.13 7.36
C LEU A 263 -3.28 -24.20 6.41
N ALA A 264 -2.60 -23.18 6.92
CA ALA A 264 -1.79 -22.28 6.11
C ALA A 264 -0.71 -23.04 5.34
N GLY A 265 -0.02 -23.99 5.98
CA GLY A 265 0.99 -24.82 5.32
C GLY A 265 0.40 -25.75 4.24
N LEU A 266 -0.77 -26.35 4.50
CA LEU A 266 -1.48 -27.17 3.51
C LEU A 266 -1.95 -26.33 2.31
N HIS A 267 -2.57 -25.19 2.57
CA HIS A 267 -3.07 -24.26 1.56
C HIS A 267 -1.94 -23.67 0.72
N LEU A 268 -0.80 -23.30 1.33
CA LEU A 268 0.37 -22.82 0.60
C LEU A 268 0.92 -23.91 -0.33
N ALA A 269 1.01 -25.16 0.15
CA ALA A 269 1.42 -26.27 -0.72
C ALA A 269 0.45 -26.48 -1.89
N ALA A 270 -0.87 -26.50 -1.63
CA ALA A 270 -1.89 -26.65 -2.66
C ALA A 270 -1.85 -25.50 -3.68
N PHE A 271 -1.69 -24.27 -3.21
CA PHE A 271 -1.57 -23.05 -4.02
C PHE A 271 -0.37 -23.12 -4.97
N LEU A 272 0.82 -23.47 -4.45
CA LEU A 272 2.04 -23.57 -5.26
C LEU A 272 2.01 -24.77 -6.21
N ASN A 273 1.51 -25.94 -5.75
CA ASN A 273 1.33 -27.11 -6.60
C ASN A 273 0.41 -26.79 -7.78
N GLN A 274 -0.72 -26.14 -7.53
CA GLN A 274 -1.62 -25.75 -8.61
C GLN A 274 -0.98 -24.73 -9.57
N ALA A 275 -0.36 -23.68 -9.04
CA ALA A 275 0.26 -22.64 -9.85
C ALA A 275 1.34 -23.22 -10.78
N PHE A 276 2.14 -24.17 -10.30
CA PHE A 276 3.22 -24.78 -11.07
C PHE A 276 2.83 -26.07 -11.83
N ALA A 277 1.63 -26.61 -11.63
CA ALA A 277 1.13 -27.77 -12.39
C ALA A 277 0.88 -27.44 -13.87
N THR A 278 0.53 -26.20 -14.21
CA THR A 278 0.40 -25.76 -15.60
C THR A 278 1.73 -25.24 -16.11
N SER A 279 2.40 -26.01 -16.98
CA SER A 279 3.64 -25.61 -17.65
C SER A 279 3.52 -24.42 -18.60
N SER A 280 2.30 -23.90 -18.81
CA SER A 280 2.02 -22.68 -19.55
C SER A 280 1.44 -21.62 -18.63
N CYS A 281 1.98 -20.41 -18.72
CA CYS A 281 1.36 -19.22 -18.16
C CYS A 281 -0.08 -19.11 -18.69
N LYS A 282 -1.05 -19.39 -17.84
CA LYS A 282 -2.45 -19.04 -18.10
C LYS A 282 -2.61 -17.61 -17.62
N ILE A 283 -2.34 -16.67 -18.51
CA ILE A 283 -2.70 -15.27 -18.30
C ILE A 283 -4.21 -15.29 -18.02
N ALA A 284 -4.63 -14.95 -16.79
CA ALA A 284 -6.02 -14.60 -16.52
C ALA A 284 -6.41 -13.58 -17.61
N PRO A 285 -7.53 -13.75 -18.34
CA PRO A 285 -7.80 -12.94 -19.53
C PRO A 285 -7.54 -11.48 -19.19
N GLN A 286 -6.48 -10.90 -19.78
CA GLN A 286 -6.21 -9.49 -19.59
C GLN A 286 -7.47 -8.76 -20.02
N GLN A 287 -7.90 -7.74 -19.25
CA GLN A 287 -9.02 -6.94 -19.68
C GLN A 287 -8.76 -6.52 -21.13
N ASN A 288 -9.74 -6.77 -21.99
CA ASN A 288 -9.61 -6.46 -23.40
C ASN A 288 -9.31 -4.96 -23.52
N ILE A 289 -8.28 -4.58 -24.27
CA ILE A 289 -7.90 -3.16 -24.42
C ILE A 289 -9.09 -2.33 -24.92
N GLY A 290 -9.95 -2.90 -25.76
CA GLY A 290 -11.21 -2.29 -26.18
C GLY A 290 -12.17 -2.07 -25.02
N ASP A 291 -12.37 -3.07 -24.16
CA ASP A 291 -13.22 -2.96 -22.97
C ASP A 291 -12.66 -1.93 -21.98
N LEU A 292 -11.34 -1.93 -21.73
CA LEU A 292 -10.66 -0.90 -20.92
C LEU A 292 -10.89 0.50 -21.47
N LYS A 293 -10.79 0.68 -22.79
CA LYS A 293 -11.05 1.97 -23.42
C LYS A 293 -12.51 2.38 -23.29
N ILE A 294 -13.44 1.43 -23.31
CA ILE A 294 -14.88 1.68 -23.07
C ILE A 294 -15.11 2.06 -21.60
N GLU A 295 -14.50 1.35 -20.66
CA GLU A 295 -14.56 1.65 -19.23
C GLU A 295 -13.99 3.05 -18.95
N LEU A 296 -12.82 3.38 -19.51
CA LEU A 296 -12.24 4.72 -19.43
C LEU A 296 -13.16 5.77 -20.05
N LYS A 297 -13.76 5.47 -21.22
CA LYS A 297 -14.76 6.35 -21.85
C LYS A 297 -15.92 6.63 -20.90
N ASN A 298 -16.53 5.60 -20.33
CA ASN A 298 -17.64 5.71 -19.41
C ASN A 298 -17.25 6.49 -18.14
N TYR A 299 -16.06 6.22 -17.60
CA TYR A 299 -15.54 6.87 -16.39
C TYR A 299 -15.58 8.41 -16.44
N TYR A 300 -15.39 9.01 -17.62
CA TYR A 300 -15.49 10.47 -17.79
C TYR A 300 -16.70 10.96 -18.61
N THR A 301 -17.47 10.10 -19.29
CA THR A 301 -18.68 10.56 -20.01
C THR A 301 -19.97 10.29 -19.29
N GLU A 302 -20.01 9.26 -18.44
CA GLU A 302 -21.22 8.88 -17.74
C GLU A 302 -21.52 9.91 -16.66
N VAL A 303 -22.59 10.68 -16.88
CA VAL A 303 -23.07 11.69 -15.95
C VAL A 303 -23.90 11.01 -14.87
N LEU A 304 -23.45 11.12 -13.64
CA LEU A 304 -24.15 10.62 -12.45
C LEU A 304 -25.37 11.51 -12.14
N GLU A 305 -26.23 11.06 -11.22
CA GLU A 305 -27.45 11.79 -10.83
C GLU A 305 -27.18 13.22 -10.34
N ASN A 306 -25.98 13.47 -9.80
CA ASN A 306 -25.55 14.79 -9.32
C ASN A 306 -25.03 15.73 -10.44
N GLY A 307 -25.05 15.29 -11.71
CA GLY A 307 -24.60 16.06 -12.86
C GLY A 307 -23.08 16.05 -13.10
N SER A 308 -22.31 15.37 -12.25
CA SER A 308 -20.87 15.16 -12.44
C SER A 308 -20.58 13.78 -13.03
N THR A 309 -19.43 13.62 -13.66
CA THR A 309 -18.90 12.33 -14.08
C THR A 309 -18.21 11.64 -12.90
N ARG A 310 -17.99 10.32 -12.98
CA ARG A 310 -17.25 9.61 -11.94
C ARG A 310 -15.84 10.17 -11.76
N TYR A 311 -15.17 10.52 -12.87
CA TYR A 311 -13.87 11.18 -12.84
C TYR A 311 -13.90 12.51 -12.07
N GLU A 312 -14.86 13.39 -12.36
CA GLU A 312 -15.00 14.67 -11.67
C GLU A 312 -15.34 14.49 -10.19
N MET A 313 -16.15 13.48 -9.84
CA MET A 313 -16.49 13.15 -8.46
C MET A 313 -15.25 12.71 -7.67
N GLU A 314 -14.40 11.84 -8.23
CA GLU A 314 -13.17 11.39 -7.57
C GLU A 314 -12.15 12.54 -7.44
N GLN A 315 -12.00 13.38 -8.46
CA GLN A 315 -11.19 14.61 -8.37
C GLN A 315 -11.72 15.57 -7.29
N ALA A 316 -13.04 15.72 -7.18
CA ALA A 316 -13.68 16.57 -6.17
C ALA A 316 -13.44 16.04 -4.75
N ALA A 317 -13.51 14.73 -4.54
CA ALA A 317 -13.22 14.12 -3.24
C ALA A 317 -11.78 14.42 -2.78
N VAL A 318 -10.79 14.19 -3.67
CA VAL A 318 -9.37 14.48 -3.37
C VAL A 318 -9.15 15.96 -3.09
N ALA A 319 -9.71 16.86 -3.90
CA ALA A 319 -9.59 18.30 -3.67
C ALA A 319 -10.29 18.77 -2.38
N GLN A 320 -11.40 18.12 -2.00
CA GLN A 320 -12.11 18.40 -0.76
C GLN A 320 -11.31 17.99 0.47
N ASP A 321 -10.65 16.82 0.41
CA ASP A 321 -9.74 16.38 1.48
C ASP A 321 -8.52 17.30 1.60
N ALA A 322 -7.94 17.69 0.47
CA ALA A 322 -6.86 18.67 0.42
C ALA A 322 -7.27 20.03 1.01
N LYS A 323 -8.47 20.51 0.66
CA LYS A 323 -9.05 21.75 1.20
C LYS A 323 -9.26 21.64 2.72
N LYS A 324 -9.82 20.52 3.19
CA LYS A 324 -10.07 20.31 4.62
C LYS A 324 -8.75 20.32 5.39
N TYR A 325 -7.76 19.56 4.94
CA TYR A 325 -6.45 19.50 5.55
C TYR A 325 -5.78 20.88 5.59
N LEU A 326 -5.82 21.62 4.47
CA LEU A 326 -5.31 22.99 4.40
C LEU A 326 -5.93 23.88 5.49
N LEU A 327 -7.26 23.95 5.56
CA LEU A 327 -7.95 24.83 6.48
C LEU A 327 -7.72 24.47 7.94
N GLU A 328 -7.64 23.17 8.26
CA GLU A 328 -7.29 22.70 9.61
C GLU A 328 -5.87 23.13 10.00
N HIS A 329 -4.90 22.99 9.11
CA HIS A 329 -3.48 23.28 9.39
C HIS A 329 -3.10 24.76 9.22
N LEU A 330 -4.04 25.61 8.80
CA LEU A 330 -3.90 27.08 8.89
C LEU A 330 -4.28 27.61 10.28
N ALA A 331 -5.09 26.87 11.05
CA ALA A 331 -5.47 27.25 12.40
C ALA A 331 -4.33 27.05 13.41
N ASP A 332 -3.36 26.19 13.06
CA ASP A 332 -2.23 25.86 13.91
C ASP A 332 -1.09 26.89 13.77
N ASN A 333 -0.45 27.23 14.89
CA ASN A 333 0.54 28.30 14.96
C ASN A 333 1.94 27.82 14.53
N HIS A 334 2.05 27.28 13.32
CA HIS A 334 3.30 26.73 12.77
C HIS A 334 4.18 27.81 12.12
N PRO A 335 5.51 27.69 12.21
CA PRO A 335 6.44 28.62 11.57
C PRO A 335 6.43 28.49 10.03
N GLY A 336 6.61 29.61 9.33
CA GLY A 336 6.69 29.66 7.86
C GLY A 336 5.42 30.20 7.20
N LYS A 337 5.55 30.78 6.00
CA LYS A 337 4.40 31.30 5.24
C LYS A 337 3.65 30.12 4.60
N PRO A 338 2.34 29.94 4.84
CA PRO A 338 1.63 28.79 4.29
C PRO A 338 1.63 28.85 2.76
N ALA A 339 1.86 27.69 2.15
CA ALA A 339 1.83 27.51 0.71
C ALA A 339 1.14 26.21 0.32
N ILE A 340 0.61 26.17 -0.90
CA ILE A 340 0.27 24.94 -1.60
C ILE A 340 1.09 24.81 -2.88
N VAL A 341 1.36 23.57 -3.26
CA VAL A 341 1.99 23.21 -4.54
C VAL A 341 1.00 22.41 -5.36
N LEU A 342 0.83 22.78 -6.62
CA LEU A 342 -0.07 22.12 -7.57
C LEU A 342 0.72 21.68 -8.80
N ASP A 343 0.56 20.42 -9.21
CA ASP A 343 0.91 20.00 -10.56
C ASP A 343 -0.06 20.61 -11.60
N ILE A 344 0.30 20.55 -12.88
CA ILE A 344 -0.50 21.08 -13.98
C ILE A 344 -1.32 20.01 -14.67
N ASP A 345 -0.72 18.96 -15.21
CA ASP A 345 -1.37 18.07 -16.16
C ASP A 345 -2.25 17.07 -15.40
N GLU A 346 -3.54 16.97 -15.75
CA GLU A 346 -4.56 16.15 -15.08
C GLU A 346 -4.81 16.51 -13.60
N THR A 347 -4.09 17.50 -13.09
CA THR A 347 -4.21 18.06 -11.75
C THR A 347 -4.89 19.43 -11.78
N SER A 348 -4.32 20.40 -12.49
CA SER A 348 -4.86 21.77 -12.57
C SER A 348 -5.51 22.06 -13.92
N LEU A 349 -4.93 21.54 -14.99
CA LEU A 349 -5.41 21.60 -16.36
C LEU A 349 -5.89 20.22 -16.81
N ASN A 350 -7.03 20.19 -17.49
CA ASN A 350 -7.68 19.00 -18.00
C ASN A 350 -7.34 18.82 -19.48
N ASN A 351 -6.59 17.77 -19.80
CA ASN A 351 -6.18 17.40 -21.16
C ASN A 351 -7.06 16.30 -21.78
N LEU A 352 -8.22 16.00 -21.20
CA LEU A 352 -9.09 14.90 -21.63
C LEU A 352 -9.51 14.96 -23.11
N GLU A 353 -9.70 16.16 -23.67
CA GLU A 353 -10.00 16.30 -25.11
C GLU A 353 -8.86 15.78 -26.00
N GLN A 354 -7.61 16.05 -25.64
CA GLN A 354 -6.46 15.47 -26.32
C GLN A 354 -6.41 13.96 -26.14
N LEU A 355 -6.59 13.47 -24.90
CA LEU A 355 -6.55 12.03 -24.61
C LEU A 355 -7.59 11.28 -25.45
N LYS A 356 -8.77 11.85 -25.63
CA LYS A 356 -9.82 11.32 -26.53
C LYS A 356 -9.37 11.23 -27.98
N ILE A 357 -8.77 12.29 -28.52
CA ILE A 357 -8.29 12.34 -29.90
C ILE A 357 -7.27 11.22 -30.15
N ASN A 358 -6.41 10.94 -29.16
CA ASN A 358 -5.38 9.91 -29.25
C ASN A 358 -5.84 8.51 -28.83
N ASP A 359 -7.13 8.31 -28.51
CA ASP A 359 -7.67 7.06 -27.96
C ASP A 359 -6.82 6.54 -26.77
N PHE A 360 -6.48 7.49 -25.87
CA PHE A 360 -5.63 7.38 -24.67
C PHE A 360 -4.16 7.02 -24.94
N GLY A 361 -3.69 7.13 -26.18
CA GLY A 361 -2.27 7.01 -26.51
C GLY A 361 -1.48 8.27 -26.10
N TYR A 362 -0.29 8.06 -25.53
CA TYR A 362 0.66 9.15 -25.29
C TYR A 362 1.52 9.41 -26.53
N ILE A 363 1.30 10.56 -27.18
CA ILE A 363 2.06 11.00 -28.36
C ILE A 363 2.83 12.25 -27.96
N ALA A 364 4.13 12.10 -27.73
CA ALA A 364 4.95 13.19 -27.18
C ALA A 364 5.17 14.35 -28.19
N LYS A 365 5.50 14.01 -29.44
CA LYS A 365 5.94 14.97 -30.48
C LYS A 365 5.11 14.86 -31.74
N GLY A 366 5.00 15.98 -32.47
CA GLY A 366 4.21 16.09 -33.70
C GLY A 366 3.29 17.31 -33.66
N SER A 367 2.38 17.40 -34.62
CA SER A 367 1.31 18.40 -34.61
C SER A 367 0.10 17.92 -33.79
N CYS A 368 -0.69 18.85 -33.29
CA CYS A 368 -2.04 18.61 -32.82
C CYS A 368 -3.04 19.28 -33.75
N THR A 369 -3.83 18.47 -34.45
CA THR A 369 -4.95 18.96 -35.25
C THR A 369 -6.25 18.44 -34.66
N PHE A 370 -7.24 19.30 -34.45
CA PHE A 370 -8.61 18.93 -34.07
C PHE A 370 -9.39 18.24 -35.20
N LYS A 371 -8.69 17.70 -36.21
CA LYS A 371 -9.30 16.97 -37.32
C LYS A 371 -9.58 15.54 -36.88
N PRO A 372 -10.77 14.99 -37.17
CA PRO A 372 -11.06 13.58 -36.91
C PRO A 372 -9.98 12.68 -37.51
N HIS A 373 -9.54 11.67 -36.76
CA HIS A 373 -8.54 10.65 -37.14
C HIS A 373 -7.07 11.10 -37.23
N TYR A 374 -6.73 12.33 -36.86
CA TYR A 374 -5.33 12.77 -36.73
C TYR A 374 -4.90 12.74 -35.27
N ALA A 375 -3.63 12.39 -35.05
CA ALA A 375 -3.01 12.46 -33.72
C ALA A 375 -2.94 13.91 -33.21
N CYS A 376 -3.02 14.05 -31.90
CA CYS A 376 -2.79 15.30 -31.19
C CYS A 376 -1.58 15.18 -30.26
N ALA A 377 -0.41 15.60 -30.72
CA ALA A 377 0.80 15.52 -29.91
C ALA A 377 0.76 16.43 -28.67
N THR A 378 1.33 15.94 -27.56
CA THR A 378 1.39 16.60 -26.24
C THR A 378 2.03 17.98 -26.35
N GLU A 379 3.22 18.06 -26.96
CA GLU A 379 3.96 19.32 -27.12
C GLU A 379 3.14 20.42 -27.84
N ASP A 380 2.42 20.07 -28.91
CA ASP A 380 1.66 21.05 -29.69
C ASP A 380 0.31 21.40 -29.02
N TRP A 381 -0.29 20.45 -28.30
CA TRP A 381 -1.47 20.69 -27.46
C TRP A 381 -1.19 21.69 -26.34
N GLU A 382 -0.10 21.47 -25.60
CA GLU A 382 0.34 22.37 -24.52
C GLU A 382 0.61 23.78 -25.06
N LYS A 383 1.12 23.89 -26.30
CA LYS A 383 1.35 25.16 -27.01
C LYS A 383 0.07 25.86 -27.44
N GLY A 384 -1.01 25.11 -27.70
CA GLY A 384 -2.29 25.64 -28.15
C GLY A 384 -3.15 26.30 -27.07
N GLU A 385 -2.79 26.14 -25.78
CA GLU A 385 -3.52 26.69 -24.63
C GLU A 385 -5.01 26.29 -24.58
N HIS A 386 -5.33 25.08 -25.05
CA HIS A 386 -6.70 24.57 -25.14
C HIS A 386 -7.20 23.90 -23.86
N ALA A 387 -6.29 23.52 -22.96
CA ALA A 387 -6.64 22.80 -21.74
C ALA A 387 -7.50 23.67 -20.80
N THR A 388 -8.57 23.07 -20.27
CA THR A 388 -9.50 23.73 -19.36
C THR A 388 -9.12 23.47 -17.90
N ALA A 389 -9.74 24.15 -16.93
CA ALA A 389 -9.45 23.87 -15.53
C ALA A 389 -10.08 22.54 -15.07
N VAL A 390 -9.34 21.76 -14.29
CA VAL A 390 -9.93 20.80 -13.35
C VAL A 390 -10.68 21.61 -12.29
N GLN A 391 -12.00 21.55 -12.30
CA GLN A 391 -12.84 22.46 -11.51
C GLN A 391 -12.60 22.33 -10.00
N ALA A 392 -12.40 21.10 -9.52
CA ALA A 392 -12.12 20.82 -8.12
C ALA A 392 -10.81 21.48 -7.64
N THR A 393 -9.72 21.35 -8.42
CA THR A 393 -8.43 21.99 -8.12
C THR A 393 -8.51 23.51 -8.20
N LYS A 394 -9.29 24.06 -9.14
CA LYS A 394 -9.54 25.50 -9.22
C LYS A 394 -10.25 26.03 -7.98
N GLN A 395 -11.19 25.29 -7.41
CA GLN A 395 -11.85 25.67 -6.15
C GLN A 395 -10.86 25.65 -4.98
N LEU A 396 -10.00 24.64 -4.88
CA LEU A 396 -8.93 24.59 -3.88
C LEU A 396 -7.98 25.80 -4.02
N PHE A 397 -7.58 26.12 -5.25
CA PHE A 397 -6.76 27.30 -5.55
C PHE A 397 -7.41 28.60 -5.07
N GLN A 398 -8.71 28.79 -5.33
CA GLN A 398 -9.45 29.97 -4.87
C GLN A 398 -9.47 30.07 -3.35
N VAL A 399 -9.75 28.95 -2.65
CA VAL A 399 -9.73 28.89 -1.18
C VAL A 399 -8.35 29.25 -0.62
N ALA A 400 -7.27 28.77 -1.26
CA ALA A 400 -5.92 29.12 -0.84
C ALA A 400 -5.67 30.63 -0.93
N LEU A 401 -6.03 31.26 -2.05
CA LEU A 401 -5.89 32.71 -2.22
C LEU A 401 -6.74 33.51 -1.22
N GLU A 402 -7.99 33.09 -1.00
CA GLU A 402 -8.92 33.72 -0.03
C GLU A 402 -8.37 33.67 1.41
N ASN A 403 -7.56 32.67 1.73
CA ASN A 403 -6.92 32.50 3.05
C ASN A 403 -5.46 32.97 3.07
N HIS A 404 -5.03 33.78 2.09
CA HIS A 404 -3.68 34.33 2.00
C HIS A 404 -2.55 33.28 1.94
N VAL A 405 -2.85 32.11 1.40
CA VAL A 405 -1.89 31.02 1.17
C VAL A 405 -1.22 31.21 -0.18
N ALA A 406 0.11 31.10 -0.22
CA ALA A 406 0.85 31.17 -1.48
C ALA A 406 0.57 29.93 -2.34
N VAL A 407 0.51 30.09 -3.66
CA VAL A 407 0.26 28.97 -4.58
C VAL A 407 1.39 28.88 -5.58
N PHE A 408 2.05 27.73 -5.64
CA PHE A 408 3.10 27.44 -6.61
C PHE A 408 2.66 26.35 -7.57
N PHE A 409 2.98 26.51 -8.84
CA PHE A 409 2.85 25.43 -9.82
C PHE A 409 4.21 24.79 -10.10
N VAL A 410 4.28 23.46 -10.03
CA VAL A 410 5.51 22.70 -10.32
C VAL A 410 5.15 21.58 -11.30
N THR A 411 5.63 21.67 -12.54
CA THR A 411 5.25 20.74 -13.62
C THR A 411 6.44 19.99 -14.20
N GLY A 412 6.16 18.83 -14.81
CA GLY A 412 7.10 18.05 -15.60
C GLY A 412 7.33 18.59 -17.02
N ARG A 413 6.51 19.55 -17.47
CA ARG A 413 6.69 20.24 -18.76
C ARG A 413 8.06 20.89 -18.85
N ARG A 414 8.64 20.89 -20.05
CA ARG A 414 9.94 21.51 -20.31
C ARG A 414 9.75 22.98 -20.65
N ASP A 415 10.72 23.81 -20.30
CA ASP A 415 10.75 25.22 -20.68
C ASP A 415 11.56 25.38 -21.97
N VAL A 416 11.06 24.79 -23.06
CA VAL A 416 11.68 24.91 -24.39
C VAL A 416 11.12 26.15 -25.09
N GLY A 417 11.99 27.08 -25.48
CA GLY A 417 11.58 28.31 -26.17
C GLY A 417 10.78 29.26 -25.28
N ASN A 418 9.46 29.33 -25.47
CA ASN A 418 8.56 30.24 -24.74
C ASN A 418 7.44 29.49 -23.97
N GLU A 419 7.63 28.18 -23.71
CA GLU A 419 6.61 27.31 -23.11
C GLU A 419 6.21 27.73 -21.68
N LYS A 420 7.12 28.29 -20.88
CA LYS A 420 6.74 28.84 -19.56
C LYS A 420 5.74 29.99 -19.66
N ALA A 421 5.87 30.88 -20.63
CA ALA A 421 4.93 31.98 -20.83
C ALA A 421 3.57 31.47 -21.32
N ILE A 422 3.59 30.54 -22.28
CA ILE A 422 2.38 29.88 -22.82
C ILE A 422 1.64 29.14 -21.71
N THR A 423 2.33 28.33 -20.91
CA THR A 423 1.74 27.59 -19.79
C THR A 423 1.11 28.54 -18.77
N LYS A 424 1.80 29.65 -18.46
CA LYS A 424 1.28 30.70 -17.58
C LYS A 424 0.01 31.34 -18.14
N ASP A 425 -0.06 31.58 -19.45
CA ASP A 425 -1.24 32.18 -20.08
C ASP A 425 -2.41 31.18 -20.18
N ASN A 426 -2.15 29.89 -20.41
CA ASN A 426 -3.17 28.85 -20.31
C ASN A 426 -3.75 28.76 -18.89
N LEU A 427 -2.90 28.75 -17.85
CA LEU A 427 -3.35 28.75 -16.45
C LEU A 427 -4.26 29.94 -16.15
N LYS A 428 -3.88 31.15 -16.59
CA LYS A 428 -4.74 32.34 -16.43
C LYS A 428 -6.06 32.21 -17.19
N LYS A 429 -6.05 31.73 -18.44
CA LYS A 429 -7.27 31.48 -19.24
C LYS A 429 -8.19 30.46 -18.55
N ALA A 430 -7.62 29.45 -17.90
CA ALA A 430 -8.36 28.47 -17.10
C ALA A 430 -8.89 29.05 -15.77
N GLY A 431 -8.40 30.23 -15.35
CA GLY A 431 -8.85 30.98 -14.19
C GLY A 431 -7.92 30.90 -12.97
N TYR A 432 -6.70 30.40 -13.14
CA TYR A 432 -5.65 30.43 -12.12
C TYR A 432 -4.90 31.78 -12.16
N VAL A 433 -5.52 32.82 -11.61
CA VAL A 433 -4.94 34.17 -11.53
C VAL A 433 -4.51 34.46 -10.10
N GLY A 434 -3.29 34.99 -9.91
CA GLY A 434 -2.78 35.38 -8.58
C GLY A 434 -1.85 34.36 -7.90
N PHE A 435 -1.44 33.30 -8.60
CA PHE A 435 -0.44 32.36 -8.09
C PHE A 435 0.94 33.03 -7.94
N THR A 436 1.76 32.50 -7.03
CA THR A 436 3.05 33.06 -6.61
C THR A 436 4.15 32.83 -7.64
N ASP A 437 4.36 31.59 -8.08
CA ASP A 437 5.33 31.27 -9.13
C ASP A 437 4.98 29.98 -9.88
N LEU A 438 5.64 29.78 -11.02
CA LEU A 438 5.51 28.62 -11.90
C LEU A 438 6.91 28.08 -12.24
N TYR A 439 7.13 26.78 -11.98
CA TYR A 439 8.38 26.08 -12.25
C TYR A 439 8.21 25.01 -13.33
N LEU A 440 8.89 25.20 -14.47
CA LEU A 440 9.01 24.22 -15.57
C LEU A 440 10.43 23.69 -15.62
N ARG A 441 10.59 22.45 -16.07
CA ARG A 441 11.90 21.81 -16.21
C ARG A 441 12.76 22.56 -17.23
N PRO A 442 14.00 22.94 -16.91
CA PRO A 442 14.84 23.68 -17.85
C PRO A 442 15.17 22.85 -19.11
N ASP A 443 15.25 23.53 -20.26
CA ASP A 443 15.77 22.93 -21.48
C ASP A 443 17.27 22.58 -21.30
N GLY A 444 17.67 21.38 -21.71
CA GLY A 444 19.05 20.93 -21.54
C GLY A 444 19.46 20.43 -20.14
N ALA A 445 18.52 20.17 -19.21
CA ALA A 445 18.82 19.35 -18.02
C ALA A 445 19.45 18.03 -18.49
N GLN A 446 20.75 17.88 -18.26
CA GLN A 446 21.55 16.79 -18.82
C GLN A 446 21.00 15.45 -18.33
N GLY A 447 20.28 14.74 -19.22
CA GLY A 447 20.18 13.28 -19.34
C GLY A 447 19.94 12.36 -18.13
N GLY A 448 19.78 12.86 -16.90
CA GLY A 448 19.80 12.02 -15.70
C GLY A 448 18.87 12.44 -14.55
N GLU A 449 18.43 13.70 -14.47
CA GLU A 449 17.47 14.09 -13.41
C GLU A 449 16.05 13.65 -13.79
N SER A 450 15.47 12.77 -12.97
CA SER A 450 14.09 12.30 -13.13
C SER A 450 13.09 13.43 -12.90
N VAL A 451 11.87 13.29 -13.43
CA VAL A 451 10.79 14.28 -13.19
C VAL A 451 10.55 14.44 -11.69
N GLY A 452 10.51 13.33 -10.94
CA GLY A 452 10.31 13.36 -9.49
C GLY A 452 11.43 14.10 -8.74
N ALA A 453 12.70 13.85 -9.10
CA ALA A 453 13.84 14.55 -8.48
C ALA A 453 13.76 16.06 -8.71
N TYR A 454 13.43 16.48 -9.93
CA TYR A 454 13.23 17.90 -10.23
C TYR A 454 12.09 18.52 -9.41
N LYS A 455 10.91 17.87 -9.36
CA LYS A 455 9.75 18.39 -8.62
C LYS A 455 10.01 18.49 -7.12
N SER A 456 10.65 17.48 -6.54
CA SER A 456 11.09 17.48 -5.13
C SER A 456 12.08 18.61 -4.86
N SER A 457 13.08 18.80 -5.73
CA SER A 457 14.04 19.91 -5.65
C SER A 457 13.35 21.29 -5.66
N LYS A 458 12.31 21.48 -6.49
CA LYS A 458 11.54 22.74 -6.50
C LYS A 458 10.72 22.96 -5.23
N ARG A 459 10.19 21.90 -4.60
CA ARG A 459 9.55 22.04 -3.29
C ARG A 459 10.55 22.41 -2.20
N ALA A 460 11.73 21.79 -2.21
CA ALA A 460 12.82 22.15 -1.31
C ALA A 460 13.24 23.62 -1.48
N ASP A 461 13.32 24.11 -2.72
CA ASP A 461 13.58 25.52 -3.02
C ASP A 461 12.48 26.42 -2.40
N ILE A 462 11.19 26.07 -2.56
CA ILE A 462 10.07 26.82 -1.98
C ILE A 462 10.20 26.90 -0.44
N GLU A 463 10.50 25.78 0.23
CA GLU A 463 10.74 25.77 1.68
C GLU A 463 11.93 26.65 2.08
N ALA A 464 13.03 26.60 1.32
CA ALA A 464 14.21 27.43 1.55
C ALA A 464 13.92 28.94 1.45
N HIS A 465 12.86 29.34 0.72
CA HIS A 465 12.37 30.72 0.65
C HIS A 465 11.41 31.09 1.81
N GLY A 466 11.29 30.23 2.83
CA GLY A 466 10.53 30.48 4.06
C GLY A 466 9.04 30.13 3.96
N TYR A 467 8.65 29.34 2.96
CA TYR A 467 7.30 28.80 2.86
C TYR A 467 7.18 27.45 3.57
N ARG A 468 5.99 27.17 4.08
CA ARG A 468 5.58 25.89 4.63
C ARG A 468 4.56 25.29 3.67
N ILE A 469 4.93 24.26 2.93
CA ILE A 469 4.03 23.63 1.96
C ILE A 469 3.06 22.72 2.73
N VAL A 470 1.85 23.21 2.98
CA VAL A 470 0.81 22.50 3.73
C VAL A 470 0.21 21.39 2.88
N VAL A 471 -0.03 21.69 1.61
CA VAL A 471 -0.71 20.78 0.68
C VAL A 471 0.07 20.73 -0.62
N ASN A 472 0.33 19.53 -1.10
CA ASN A 472 0.87 19.26 -2.43
C ASN A 472 -0.10 18.37 -3.20
N VAL A 473 -0.56 18.78 -4.37
CA VAL A 473 -1.52 18.04 -5.19
C VAL A 473 -0.91 17.71 -6.54
N GLY A 474 -1.02 16.46 -6.96
CA GLY A 474 -0.56 15.99 -8.27
C GLY A 474 -1.21 14.68 -8.65
N ASP A 475 -1.15 14.29 -9.91
CA ASP A 475 -1.78 13.09 -10.44
C ASP A 475 -0.78 11.92 -10.56
N GLN A 476 0.51 12.24 -10.55
CA GLN A 476 1.61 11.29 -10.64
C GLN A 476 2.31 11.08 -9.29
N PRO A 477 2.84 9.87 -9.03
CA PRO A 477 3.72 9.64 -7.88
C PRO A 477 4.92 10.59 -7.83
N SER A 478 5.44 11.00 -8.99
CA SER A 478 6.55 11.98 -9.10
C SER A 478 6.22 13.34 -8.49
N ASP A 479 4.95 13.67 -8.36
CA ASP A 479 4.51 14.98 -7.87
C ASP A 479 4.57 15.04 -6.37
N LEU A 480 4.42 13.89 -5.71
CA LEU A 480 4.31 13.76 -4.26
C LEU A 480 5.58 13.16 -3.63
N ALA A 481 6.40 12.45 -4.40
CA ALA A 481 7.62 11.81 -3.93
C ALA A 481 8.69 12.82 -3.46
N GLY A 482 9.58 12.39 -2.56
CA GLY A 482 10.73 13.19 -2.15
C GLY A 482 10.43 14.30 -1.14
N GLY A 483 9.28 14.28 -0.45
CA GLY A 483 9.00 15.14 0.71
C GLY A 483 8.75 16.62 0.39
N HIS A 484 9.05 17.47 1.39
CA HIS A 484 8.91 18.94 1.36
C HIS A 484 7.46 19.45 1.29
N ALA A 485 6.52 18.63 1.75
CA ALA A 485 5.13 19.02 1.98
C ALA A 485 4.60 18.26 3.20
N GLU A 486 3.69 18.88 3.96
CA GLU A 486 3.07 18.22 5.11
C GLU A 486 2.15 17.08 4.66
N MET A 487 1.36 17.31 3.61
CA MET A 487 0.49 16.30 3.04
C MET A 487 0.44 16.36 1.51
N GLY A 488 0.53 15.19 0.90
CA GLY A 488 0.36 14.97 -0.53
C GLY A 488 -1.01 14.39 -0.85
N PHE A 489 -1.65 14.87 -1.91
CA PHE A 489 -2.96 14.41 -2.37
C PHE A 489 -2.86 13.98 -3.83
N GLN A 490 -3.09 12.70 -4.10
CA GLN A 490 -2.96 12.16 -5.45
C GLN A 490 -4.30 12.22 -6.19
N MET A 491 -4.34 12.97 -7.29
CA MET A 491 -5.48 12.98 -8.21
C MET A 491 -5.55 11.66 -8.99
N PRO A 492 -6.76 11.19 -9.34
CA PRO A 492 -6.89 10.03 -10.21
C PRO A 492 -6.29 10.35 -11.59
N ASN A 493 -5.35 9.52 -12.06
CA ASN A 493 -4.92 9.49 -13.46
C ASN A 493 -4.78 8.04 -13.94
N PRO A 494 -5.84 7.50 -14.55
CA PRO A 494 -5.81 6.17 -15.15
C PRO A 494 -5.31 6.18 -16.61
N PHE A 495 -4.97 7.35 -17.16
CA PHE A 495 -4.67 7.54 -18.59
C PHE A 495 -3.20 7.28 -18.90
N TYR A 496 -2.30 7.73 -18.02
CA TYR A 496 -0.86 7.53 -18.19
C TYR A 496 -0.12 7.56 -16.86
N ARG A 497 1.09 6.98 -16.88
CA ARG A 497 2.08 7.09 -15.80
C ARG A 497 3.37 7.65 -16.35
N ILE A 498 3.92 8.61 -15.63
CA ILE A 498 5.29 9.07 -15.85
C ILE A 498 6.20 8.14 -15.02
N PRO A 499 7.06 7.32 -15.66
CA PRO A 499 7.94 6.40 -14.95
C PRO A 499 9.04 7.10 -14.15
#